data_AF-A0A2E4UXP0-F1
#
_entry.id   AF-A0A2E4UXP0-F1
#
_cell.length_a   1.000
_cell.length_b   1.000
_cell.length_c   1.000
_cell.angle_alpha   90.00
_cell.angle_beta   90.00
_cell.angle_gamma   90.00
#
_symmetry.space_group_name_H-M   'P 1'
#
loop_
_entity.id
_entity.type
_entity.pdbx_description
1 polymer ?
#
loop_
_entity_poly.entity_id
_entity_poly.type
_entity_poly.pdbx_seq_one_letter_code
_entity_poly.pdbx_strand_id
1 'polypeptide(L)' 'MQHTTETVISTNGVEICTDAFGERQDLTILLITDTSASMLLWQNSSIAALVDDGRFSIR' A
#
# COMPACT_ATOMS: atom_id res chain seq x y z
N MET A 1 6.25 4.61 -12.12
CA MET A 1 6.01 4.04 -10.78
C MET A 1 6.21 2.54 -10.85
N GLN A 2 7.08 1.98 -10.02
CA GLN A 2 7.11 0.54 -9.83
C GLN A 2 5.91 0.14 -8.96
N HIS A 3 5.15 -0.83 -9.44
CA HIS A 3 4.07 -1.50 -8.73
C HIS A 3 4.56 -2.91 -8.44
N THR A 4 4.58 -3.29 -7.17
CA THR A 4 4.87 -4.68 -6.79
C THR A 4 3.55 -5.43 -6.81
N THR A 5 3.54 -6.64 -7.37
CA THR A 5 2.34 -7.49 -7.38
C THR A 5 1.79 -7.68 -5.95
N GLU A 6 0.45 -7.71 -5.82
CA GLU A 6 -0.26 -7.95 -4.56
C GLU A 6 0.35 -9.13 -3.80
N THR A 7 0.51 -8.94 -2.48
CA THR A 7 1.10 -9.93 -1.58
C THR A 7 0.15 -10.19 -0.42
N VAL A 8 -0.09 -11.48 -0.13
CA VAL A 8 -0.85 -11.90 1.04
C VAL A 8 0.10 -12.24 2.18
N ILE A 9 -0.14 -11.63 3.35
CA ILE A 9 0.62 -11.85 4.58
C ILE A 9 -0.27 -12.61 5.57
N SER A 10 0.17 -13.79 6.00
CA SER A 10 -0.48 -14.55 7.07
C SER A 10 0.10 -14.17 8.43
N THR A 11 -0.73 -13.66 9.34
CA THR A 11 -0.29 -13.27 10.69
C THR A 11 -1.46 -13.35 11.67
N ASN A 12 -1.21 -13.68 12.94
CA ASN A 12 -2.23 -13.73 14.00
C ASN A 12 -3.50 -14.54 13.63
N GLY A 13 -3.37 -15.58 12.80
CA GLY A 13 -4.50 -16.40 12.35
C GLY A 13 -5.40 -15.76 11.29
N VAL A 14 -4.99 -14.63 10.71
CA VAL A 14 -5.69 -13.96 9.59
C VAL A 14 -4.77 -13.81 8.37
N GLU A 15 -5.37 -13.63 7.21
CA GLU A 15 -4.68 -13.29 5.96
C GLU A 15 -4.95 -11.83 5.60
N ILE A 16 -3.89 -11.09 5.32
CA ILE A 16 -3.95 -9.67 4.98
C ILE A 16 -3.41 -9.52 3.55
N CYS A 17 -4.26 -9.08 2.62
CA CYS A 17 -3.80 -8.69 1.30
C CYS A 17 -3.19 -7.28 1.37
N THR A 18 -2.02 -7.10 0.77
CA THR A 18 -1.29 -5.84 0.73
C THR A 18 -0.76 -5.57 -0.66
N ASP A 19 -0.58 -4.29 -0.96
CA ASP A 19 -0.07 -3.80 -2.23
C ASP A 19 0.95 -2.68 -2.01
N ALA A 20 2.01 -2.63 -2.81
CA ALA A 20 3.14 -1.73 -2.56
C ALA A 20 3.60 -0.97 -3.82
N PHE A 21 3.90 0.31 -3.62
CA PHE A 21 4.17 1.29 -4.69
C PHE A 21 5.37 2.17 -4.39
N GLY A 22 6.14 2.50 -5.43
CA GLY A 22 7.34 3.36 -5.33
C GLY A 22 8.62 2.55 -5.12
N GLU A 23 9.68 3.22 -4.68
CA GLU A 23 11.00 2.60 -4.49
C GLU A 23 11.28 2.33 -3.01
N ARG A 24 11.81 1.15 -2.67
CA ARG A 24 12.04 0.75 -1.26
C ARG A 24 13.04 1.63 -0.51
N GLN A 25 13.80 2.47 -1.21
CA GLN A 25 14.73 3.43 -0.63
C GLN A 25 14.05 4.73 -0.15
N ASP A 26 12.81 4.96 -0.57
CA ASP A 26 12.02 6.12 -0.18
C ASP A 26 11.39 5.93 1.21
N LEU A 27 10.88 7.02 1.81
CA LEU A 27 10.26 6.97 3.13
C LEU A 27 9.00 6.09 3.11
N THR A 28 8.97 5.05 3.95
CA THR A 28 7.85 4.10 3.99
C THR A 28 6.63 4.70 4.70
N ILE A 29 5.46 4.56 4.08
CA ILE A 29 4.16 4.88 4.67
C ILE A 29 3.22 3.68 4.56
N LEU A 30 2.54 3.36 5.67
CA LEU A 30 1.50 2.34 5.71
C LEU A 30 0.13 3.02 5.77
N LEU A 31 -0.72 2.71 4.80
CA LEU A 31 -2.08 3.21 4.71
C LEU A 31 -3.03 2.18 5.32
N ILE A 32 -3.81 2.59 6.30
CA ILE A 32 -4.81 1.75 6.97
C ILE A 32 -6.18 2.31 6.65
N THR A 33 -7.07 1.48 6.12
CA THR A 33 -8.46 1.85 5.84
C THR A 33 -9.35 1.67 7.07
N ASP A 34 -10.53 2.27 7.03
CA ASP A 34 -11.53 2.13 8.10
C ASP A 34 -12.19 0.73 8.12
N THR A 35 -13.03 0.51 9.12
CA THR A 35 -13.83 -0.69 9.31
C THR A 35 -14.72 -0.93 8.09
N SER A 36 -14.72 -2.17 7.59
CA SER A 36 -15.47 -2.58 6.39
C SER A 36 -15.01 -1.93 5.08
N ALA A 37 -13.89 -1.21 5.07
CA ALA A 37 -13.25 -0.73 3.86
C ALA A 37 -12.18 -1.70 3.35
N SER A 38 -11.90 -1.62 2.05
CA SER A 38 -10.83 -2.37 1.39
C SER A 38 -9.69 -1.44 0.98
N MET A 39 -8.48 -1.97 0.85
CA MET A 39 -7.30 -1.26 0.34
C MET A 39 -7.57 -0.51 -0.98
N LEU A 40 -8.54 -0.98 -1.78
CA LEU A 40 -8.94 -0.39 -3.05
C LEU A 40 -9.60 0.99 -2.93
N LEU A 41 -10.03 1.41 -1.72
CA LEU A 41 -10.52 2.77 -1.49
C LEU A 41 -9.40 3.81 -1.62
N TRP A 42 -8.15 3.44 -1.37
CA TRP A 42 -7.00 4.29 -1.69
C TRP A 42 -6.76 4.23 -3.19
N GLN A 43 -7.37 5.15 -3.93
CA GLN A 43 -7.26 5.16 -5.39
C GLN A 43 -5.81 5.31 -5.85
N ASN A 44 -5.48 4.68 -6.98
CA ASN A 44 -4.12 4.72 -7.54
C ASN A 44 -3.62 6.16 -7.78
N SER A 45 -4.51 7.12 -8.03
CA SER A 45 -4.18 8.55 -8.16
C SER A 45 -3.69 9.17 -6.83
N SER A 46 -4.26 8.75 -5.70
CA SER A 46 -3.83 9.18 -4.37
C SER A 46 -2.47 8.57 -4.02
N ILE A 47 -2.29 7.28 -4.35
CA ILE A 47 -1.00 6.59 -4.18
C ILE A 47 0.08 7.22 -5.06
N ALA A 48 -0.27 7.56 -6.31
CA ALA A 48 0.64 8.22 -7.24
C ALA A 48 1.19 9.52 -6.66
N ALA A 49 0.34 10.36 -6.10
CA ALA A 49 0.77 11.61 -5.47
C ALA A 49 1.73 11.39 -4.28
N LEU A 50 1.55 10.32 -3.49
CA LEU A 50 2.46 9.96 -2.40
C LEU A 50 3.82 9.48 -2.93
N VAL A 51 3.81 8.65 -3.97
CA VAL A 51 5.04 8.16 -4.60
C VAL A 51 5.81 9.31 -5.24
N ASP A 52 5.12 10.26 -5.88
CA ASP A 52 5.75 11.46 -6.46
C ASP A 52 6.38 12.37 -5.38
N ASP A 53 5.89 12.33 -4.14
CA ASP A 53 6.48 13.00 -2.98
C ASP A 53 7.65 12.21 -2.33
N GLY A 54 8.09 11.11 -2.95
CA GLY A 54 9.16 10.25 -2.43
C GLY A 54 8.70 9.42 -1.24
N ARG A 55 7.52 8.79 -1.34
CA ARG A 55 7.04 7.79 -0.37
C ARG A 55 6.96 6.39 -1.00
N PHE A 56 7.51 5.41 -0.29
CA PHE A 56 7.23 4.00 -0.53
C PHE A 56 5.91 3.65 0.17
N SER A 57 4.83 3.52 -0.60
CA SER A 57 3.47 3.39 -0.07
C SER A 57 3.03 1.94 -0.05
N ILE A 58 2.59 1.47 1.11
CA ILE A 58 1.98 0.15 1.32
C ILE A 58 0.52 0.36 1.73
N ARG A 59 -0.42 -0.36 1.10
CA ARG A 59 -1.85 -0.35 1.44
C ARG A 59 -2.38 -1.77 1.58
#